data_AF-A0A832UXM0-F1
#
_entry.id   AF-A0A832UXM0-F1
#
_cell.length_a   1.000
_cell.length_b   1.000
_cell.length_c   1.000
_cell.angle_alpha   90.00
_cell.angle_beta   90.00
_cell.angle_gamma   90.00
#
_symmetry.space_group_name_H-M   'P 1'
#
loop_
_entity.id
_entity.type
_entity.pdbx_description
1 polymer ?
#
loop_
_entity_poly.entity_id
_entity_poly.type
_entity_poly.pdbx_seq_one_letter_code
_entity_poly.pdbx_strand_id
1 'polypeptide(L)'
;MGTVVEKFAAKDNNYAFLTLDDGSETIRAKFFQQTVAQANSCQVGDVLDLFGFVRQYEGEVYLAPMISKKVSDPNLEVLRKLELNGGSSSALSGFAGGADVQILAKIAEMDKGSGVKITKLVESLKMEGAAAMEVITDLMMKGELYEPKKGIIKRID
;
A
#
# COMPACT_ATOMS: atom_id res chain seq x y z
N MET A 1 5.98 -4.80 7.01
CA MET A 1 6.01 -5.77 8.13
C MET A 1 5.33 -5.15 9.33
N GLY A 2 4.60 -5.92 10.11
CA GLY A 2 3.95 -5.45 11.34
C GLY A 2 3.52 -6.61 12.23
N THR A 3 3.32 -6.32 13.51
CA THR A 3 2.88 -7.28 14.53
C THR A 3 1.36 -7.35 14.54
N VAL A 4 0.79 -8.56 14.59
CA VAL A 4 -0.66 -8.75 14.74
C VAL A 4 -1.05 -8.41 16.17
N VAL A 5 -1.79 -7.32 16.34
CA VAL A 5 -2.28 -6.87 17.67
C VAL A 5 -3.75 -7.25 17.91
N GLU A 6 -4.51 -7.51 16.84
CA GLU A 6 -5.90 -7.96 16.91
C GLU A 6 -6.21 -8.94 15.77
N LYS A 7 -7.09 -9.90 16.05
CA LYS A 7 -7.61 -10.84 15.05
C LYS A 7 -9.11 -11.01 15.21
N PHE A 8 -9.80 -10.93 14.09
CA PHE A 8 -11.22 -11.28 13.97
C PHE A 8 -11.43 -12.23 12.81
N ALA A 9 -12.26 -13.25 13.01
CA ALA A 9 -12.71 -14.17 11.96
C ALA A 9 -14.22 -14.41 12.09
N ALA A 10 -14.95 -14.18 11.00
CA ALA A 10 -16.39 -14.42 10.97
C ALA A 10 -16.69 -15.93 10.98
N LYS A 11 -17.81 -16.32 11.61
CA LYS A 11 -18.21 -17.73 11.76
C LYS A 11 -18.49 -18.44 10.42
N ASP A 12 -18.85 -17.67 9.40
CA ASP A 12 -19.15 -18.16 8.05
C ASP A 12 -17.90 -18.29 7.16
N ASN A 13 -16.70 -17.97 7.69
CA ASN A 13 -15.42 -17.97 6.98
C ASN A 13 -15.39 -17.10 5.70
N ASN A 14 -16.32 -16.16 5.54
CA ASN A 14 -16.31 -15.25 4.38
C ASN A 14 -15.46 -13.99 4.60
N TYR A 15 -15.20 -13.64 5.85
CA TYR A 15 -14.50 -12.43 6.22
C TYR A 15 -13.64 -12.61 7.46
N ALA A 16 -12.45 -12.03 7.43
CA ALA A 16 -11.56 -11.89 8.58
C ALA A 16 -10.76 -10.60 8.46
N PHE A 17 -10.29 -10.08 9.60
CA PHE A 17 -9.30 -9.03 9.58
C PHE A 17 -8.22 -9.26 10.63
N LEU A 18 -7.03 -8.75 10.34
CA LEU A 18 -5.92 -8.64 11.27
C LEU A 18 -5.60 -7.16 11.42
N THR A 19 -5.47 -6.67 12.65
CA THR A 19 -4.91 -5.34 12.92
C THR A 19 -3.41 -5.48 13.10
N LEU A 20 -2.65 -4.68 12.36
CA LEU A 20 -1.20 -4.76 12.29
C LEU A 20 -0.60 -3.46 12.81
N ASP A 21 0.44 -3.58 13.62
CA ASP A 21 1.18 -2.46 14.21
C ASP A 21 2.67 -2.58 13.85
N ASP A 22 3.22 -1.54 13.21
CA ASP A 22 4.65 -1.45 12.89
C ASP A 22 5.42 -0.46 13.79
N GLY A 23 4.75 0.11 14.79
CA GLY A 23 5.27 1.11 15.71
C GLY A 23 5.00 2.57 15.30
N SER A 24 4.47 2.82 14.09
CA SER A 24 4.07 4.17 13.65
C SER A 24 2.57 4.38 13.88
N GLU A 25 1.74 3.56 13.26
CA GLU A 25 0.29 3.51 13.42
C GLU A 25 -0.20 2.07 13.21
N THR A 26 -1.51 1.85 13.34
CA THR A 26 -2.13 0.55 13.06
C THR A 26 -2.96 0.59 11.79
N ILE A 27 -2.93 -0.52 11.04
CA ILE A 27 -3.79 -0.70 9.85
C ILE A 27 -4.47 -2.05 9.88
N ARG A 28 -5.73 -2.10 9.42
CA ARG A 28 -6.45 -3.35 9.24
C ARG A 28 -6.13 -3.97 7.89
N ALA A 29 -5.65 -5.21 7.91
CA ALA A 29 -5.59 -6.10 6.76
C ALA A 29 -6.90 -6.90 6.67
N LYS A 30 -7.71 -6.67 5.63
CA LYS A 30 -9.01 -7.33 5.43
C LYS A 30 -8.89 -8.47 4.42
N PHE A 31 -9.33 -9.65 4.84
CA PHE A 31 -9.32 -10.89 4.07
C PHE A 31 -10.75 -11.30 3.74
N PHE A 32 -10.98 -11.70 2.50
CA PHE A 32 -12.28 -12.08 1.96
C PHE A 32 -12.23 -13.48 1.34
N GLN A 33 -13.30 -14.25 1.53
CA GLN A 33 -13.50 -15.57 0.93
C GLN A 33 -12.27 -16.48 1.12
N GLN A 34 -11.62 -16.90 0.03
CA GLN A 34 -10.49 -17.84 0.06
C GLN A 34 -9.28 -17.31 0.84
N THR A 35 -9.09 -15.99 0.91
CA THR A 35 -7.95 -15.39 1.64
C THR A 35 -8.13 -15.44 3.16
N VAL A 36 -9.33 -15.74 3.66
CA VAL A 36 -9.60 -15.89 5.11
C VAL A 36 -8.75 -17.00 5.73
N ALA A 37 -8.42 -18.05 4.96
CA ALA A 37 -7.53 -19.11 5.43
C ALA A 37 -6.14 -18.59 5.87
N GLN A 38 -5.62 -17.56 5.20
CA GLN A 38 -4.34 -16.93 5.56
C GLN A 38 -4.45 -16.23 6.92
N ALA A 39 -5.49 -15.43 7.14
CA ALA A 39 -5.75 -14.80 8.43
C ALA A 39 -5.96 -15.83 9.56
N ASN A 40 -6.67 -16.93 9.26
CA ASN A 40 -6.93 -17.99 10.23
C ASN A 40 -5.65 -18.67 10.72
N SER A 41 -4.62 -18.78 9.88
CA SER A 41 -3.32 -19.34 10.24
C SER A 41 -2.46 -18.44 11.14
N CYS A 42 -2.81 -17.15 11.28
CA CYS A 42 -2.08 -16.17 12.09
C CYS A 42 -2.65 -16.04 13.51
N GLN A 43 -1.84 -15.60 14.46
CA GLN A 43 -2.22 -15.38 15.86
C GLN A 43 -1.76 -13.99 16.31
N VAL A 44 -2.38 -13.47 17.38
CA VAL A 44 -1.93 -12.22 18.02
C VAL A 44 -0.51 -12.43 18.55
N GLY A 45 0.37 -11.48 18.27
CA GLY A 45 1.80 -11.56 18.55
C GLY A 45 2.66 -12.06 17.38
N ASP A 46 2.05 -12.63 16.32
CA ASP A 46 2.80 -12.98 15.12
C ASP A 46 3.29 -11.72 14.40
N VAL A 47 4.54 -11.73 13.92
CA VAL A 47 5.05 -10.72 12.99
C VAL A 47 4.76 -11.19 11.57
N LEU A 48 4.07 -10.35 10.80
CA LEU A 48 3.72 -10.61 9.42
C LEU A 48 4.44 -9.66 8.48
N ASP A 49 5.02 -10.21 7.41
CA ASP A 49 5.37 -9.46 6.22
C ASP A 49 4.24 -9.61 5.19
N LEU A 50 3.73 -8.48 4.72
CA LEU A 50 2.49 -8.39 3.97
C LEU A 50 2.68 -7.53 2.75
N PHE A 51 2.21 -8.04 1.63
CA PHE A 51 2.13 -7.32 0.36
C PHE A 51 0.68 -7.32 -0.11
N GLY A 52 0.17 -6.14 -0.48
CA GLY A 52 -1.23 -5.99 -0.87
C GLY A 52 -1.57 -4.59 -1.34
N PHE A 53 -2.84 -4.38 -1.61
CA PHE A 53 -3.37 -3.10 -2.09
C PHE A 53 -3.94 -2.29 -0.94
N VAL A 54 -3.59 -1.02 -0.83
CA VAL A 54 -4.29 -0.08 0.05
C VAL A 54 -5.62 0.28 -0.61
N ARG A 55 -6.73 0.05 0.08
CA ARG A 55 -8.09 0.31 -0.38
C ARG A 55 -8.83 1.21 0.59
N GLN A 56 -9.94 1.79 0.14
CA GLN A 56 -10.83 2.55 1.01
C GLN A 56 -12.30 2.12 0.85
N TYR A 57 -12.98 1.87 1.96
CA TYR A 57 -14.40 1.54 2.00
C TYR A 57 -15.06 2.23 3.19
N GLU A 58 -16.19 2.91 2.95
CA GLU A 58 -16.93 3.67 3.98
C GLU A 58 -16.05 4.62 4.83
N GLY A 59 -15.05 5.22 4.20
CA GLY A 59 -14.11 6.15 4.85
C GLY A 59 -12.89 5.47 5.49
N GLU A 60 -12.92 4.16 5.75
CA GLU A 60 -11.80 3.42 6.35
C GLU A 60 -10.78 3.01 5.28
N VAL A 61 -9.51 3.37 5.49
CA VAL A 61 -8.37 2.88 4.71
C VAL A 61 -7.90 1.54 5.28
N TYR A 62 -7.73 0.54 4.42
CA TYR A 62 -7.36 -0.81 4.82
C TYR A 62 -6.43 -1.45 3.80
N LEU A 63 -5.63 -2.42 4.25
CA LEU A 63 -4.83 -3.24 3.36
C LEU A 63 -5.67 -4.44 2.89
N ALA A 64 -5.68 -4.71 1.59
CA ALA A 64 -6.19 -5.93 0.98
C ALA A 64 -5.01 -6.82 0.61
N PRO A 65 -4.63 -7.80 1.45
CA PRO A 65 -3.42 -8.59 1.23
C PRO A 65 -3.53 -9.46 -0.03
N MET A 66 -2.45 -9.52 -0.80
CA MET A 66 -2.22 -10.54 -1.82
C MET A 66 -1.36 -11.69 -1.27
N ILE A 67 -0.31 -11.34 -0.53
CA ILE A 67 0.64 -12.28 0.07
C ILE A 67 0.85 -11.88 1.54
N SER A 68 0.81 -12.86 2.41
CA SER A 68 1.13 -12.73 3.83
C SER A 68 2.09 -13.84 4.24
N LYS A 69 3.24 -13.50 4.82
CA LYS A 69 4.23 -14.45 5.32
C LYS A 69 4.53 -14.17 6.79
N LYS A 70 4.52 -15.22 7.61
CA LYS A 70 5.01 -15.13 8.98
C LYS A 70 6.53 -14.96 8.99
N VAL A 71 6.98 -14.05 9.82
CA VAL A 71 8.40 -13.73 9.99
C VAL A 71 8.87 -14.44 11.24
N SER A 72 9.77 -15.42 11.06
CA SER A 72 10.33 -16.20 12.17
C SER A 72 11.69 -15.68 12.66
N ASP A 73 12.44 -15.00 11.79
CA ASP A 73 13.74 -14.43 12.14
C ASP A 73 13.58 -12.96 12.55
N PRO A 74 13.81 -12.59 13.83
CA PRO A 74 13.67 -11.22 14.30
C PRO A 74 14.67 -10.25 13.66
N ASN A 75 15.80 -10.74 13.15
CA ASN A 75 16.79 -9.89 12.48
C ASN A 75 16.24 -9.25 11.20
N LEU A 76 15.19 -9.84 10.60
CA LEU A 76 14.54 -9.27 9.42
C LEU A 76 13.84 -7.94 9.72
N GLU A 77 13.35 -7.73 10.94
CA GLU A 77 12.76 -6.45 11.33
C GLU A 77 13.83 -5.36 11.43
N VAL A 78 15.00 -5.70 11.98
CA VAL A 78 16.16 -4.80 12.06
C VAL A 78 16.66 -4.45 10.66
N LEU A 79 16.80 -5.45 9.78
CA LEU A 79 17.13 -5.24 8.38
C LEU A 79 16.13 -4.30 7.71
N ARG A 80 14.83 -4.51 7.91
CA ARG A 80 13.79 -3.66 7.33
C ARG A 80 13.90 -2.20 7.75
N LYS A 81 14.18 -1.94 9.04
CA LYS A 81 14.43 -0.57 9.54
C LYS A 81 15.66 0.05 8.89
N LEU A 82 16.72 -0.73 8.66
CA LEU A 82 17.92 -0.26 7.96
C LEU A 82 17.67 0.00 6.47
N GLU A 83 16.86 -0.81 5.78
CA GLU A 83 16.48 -0.57 4.38
C GLU A 83 15.71 0.75 4.22
N LEU A 84 14.79 1.03 5.15
CA LEU A 84 14.00 2.25 5.15
C LEU A 84 14.85 3.49 5.48
N ASN A 85 15.80 3.38 6.43
CA ASN A 85 16.66 4.48 6.87
C ASN A 85 17.87 4.72 5.96
N GLY A 86 18.45 3.63 5.44
CA GLY A 86 19.67 3.63 4.62
C GLY A 86 19.39 3.69 3.12
N GLY A 87 18.20 4.16 2.76
CA GLY A 87 17.58 4.08 1.43
C GLY A 87 18.57 3.93 0.28
N SER A 88 18.38 2.85 -0.46
CA SER A 88 18.81 2.64 -1.84
C SER A 88 18.19 3.71 -2.76
N SER A 89 18.52 4.97 -2.56
CA SER A 89 18.00 6.11 -3.32
C SER A 89 19.08 6.92 -4.05
N SER A 90 20.37 6.54 -3.96
CA SER A 90 21.44 7.18 -4.74
C SER A 90 21.84 6.41 -6.02
N ALA A 91 21.50 5.12 -6.16
CA ALA A 91 21.96 4.31 -7.30
C ALA A 91 20.97 4.20 -8.48
N LEU A 92 19.75 4.75 -8.35
CA LEU A 92 18.72 4.77 -9.41
C LEU A 92 18.25 6.20 -9.74
N SER A 93 18.92 7.24 -9.25
CA SER A 93 18.61 8.65 -9.54
C SER A 93 18.92 9.07 -10.99
N GLY A 94 18.99 8.12 -11.92
CA GLY A 94 19.33 8.34 -13.33
C GLY A 94 18.20 8.87 -14.22
N PHE A 95 16.94 8.90 -13.75
CA PHE A 95 15.80 9.34 -14.59
C PHE A 95 14.70 10.15 -13.86
N ALA A 96 14.93 10.68 -12.66
CA ALA A 96 13.93 11.53 -11.97
C ALA A 96 13.90 12.95 -12.58
N GLY A 97 13.26 13.08 -13.73
CA GLY A 97 13.03 14.35 -14.42
C GLY A 97 11.56 14.73 -14.41
N GLY A 98 11.17 15.68 -13.56
CA GLY A 98 9.99 16.55 -13.65
C GLY A 98 8.58 15.93 -13.63
N ALA A 99 8.38 14.74 -14.19
CA ALA A 99 7.08 14.11 -14.38
C ALA A 99 6.49 13.59 -13.06
N ASP A 100 7.32 13.10 -12.15
CA ASP A 100 6.95 12.74 -10.79
C ASP A 100 6.37 13.94 -10.02
N VAL A 101 7.09 15.06 -10.02
CA VAL A 101 6.65 16.31 -9.39
C VAL A 101 5.36 16.83 -10.04
N GLN A 102 5.26 16.76 -11.38
CA GLN A 102 4.05 17.19 -12.10
C GLN A 102 2.84 16.31 -11.76
N ILE A 103 3.01 15.00 -11.68
CA ILE A 103 1.95 14.05 -11.33
C ILE A 103 1.47 14.31 -9.90
N LEU A 104 2.38 14.44 -8.94
CA LEU A 104 2.03 14.68 -7.53
C LEU A 104 1.33 16.02 -7.33
N ALA A 105 1.84 17.08 -7.95
CA ALA A 105 1.21 18.40 -7.92
C ALA A 105 -0.20 18.36 -8.53
N LYS A 106 -0.35 17.66 -9.66
CA LYS A 106 -1.65 17.58 -10.33
C LYS A 106 -2.68 16.79 -9.55
N ILE A 107 -2.26 15.72 -8.88
CA ILE A 107 -3.13 14.96 -7.98
C ILE A 107 -3.57 15.86 -6.81
N ALA A 108 -2.67 16.66 -6.23
CA ALA A 108 -3.01 17.58 -5.15
C ALA A 108 -4.03 18.65 -5.57
N GLU A 109 -3.97 19.14 -6.81
CA GLU A 109 -4.96 20.09 -7.35
C GLU A 109 -6.33 19.46 -7.61
N MET A 110 -6.35 18.21 -8.09
CA MET A 110 -7.56 17.56 -8.58
C MET A 110 -8.27 16.72 -7.52
N ASP A 111 -7.58 16.32 -6.46
CA ASP A 111 -8.15 15.48 -5.40
C ASP A 111 -9.12 16.29 -4.52
N LYS A 112 -10.35 15.79 -4.42
CA LYS A 112 -11.41 16.32 -3.55
C LYS A 112 -11.62 15.46 -2.30
N GLY A 113 -10.65 14.61 -1.98
CA GLY A 113 -10.63 13.67 -0.84
C GLY A 113 -10.80 12.21 -1.22
N SER A 114 -11.25 11.91 -2.45
CA SER A 114 -11.52 10.54 -2.93
C SER A 114 -10.47 9.98 -3.91
N GLY A 115 -9.43 10.75 -4.22
CA GLY A 115 -8.45 10.45 -5.27
C GLY A 115 -8.91 10.90 -6.66
N VAL A 116 -8.00 10.73 -7.62
CA VAL A 116 -8.11 11.17 -9.02
C VAL A 116 -8.12 9.96 -9.96
N LYS A 117 -8.99 9.99 -10.98
CA LYS A 117 -9.02 8.93 -12.00
C LYS A 117 -7.77 8.99 -12.88
N ILE A 118 -7.11 7.85 -13.08
CA ILE A 118 -5.88 7.75 -13.91
C ILE A 118 -6.13 8.31 -15.32
N THR A 119 -7.25 7.96 -15.96
CA THR A 119 -7.57 8.45 -17.30
C THR A 119 -7.63 9.98 -17.37
N LYS A 120 -8.29 10.62 -16.40
CA LYS A 120 -8.38 12.09 -16.32
C LYS A 120 -7.04 12.74 -16.02
N LEU A 121 -6.21 12.10 -15.20
CA LEU A 121 -4.88 12.60 -14.87
C LEU A 121 -3.98 12.61 -16.12
N VAL A 122 -3.91 11.48 -16.84
CA VAL A 122 -3.12 11.33 -18.07
C VAL A 122 -3.59 12.31 -19.15
N GLU A 123 -4.90 12.46 -19.34
CA GLU A 123 -5.48 13.46 -20.25
C GLU A 123 -5.06 14.89 -19.89
N SER A 124 -5.08 15.23 -18.59
CA SER A 124 -4.75 16.58 -18.12
C SER A 124 -3.27 16.94 -18.27
N LEU A 125 -2.38 15.94 -18.18
CA LEU A 125 -0.93 16.12 -18.30
C LEU A 125 -0.43 16.00 -19.75
N LYS A 126 -1.31 15.64 -20.70
CA LYS A 126 -0.95 15.37 -22.12
C LYS A 126 0.19 14.37 -22.26
N MET A 127 0.30 13.44 -21.32
CA MET A 127 1.34 12.41 -21.33
C MET A 127 0.88 11.21 -22.14
N GLU A 128 1.83 10.50 -22.73
CA GLU A 128 1.56 9.19 -23.30
C GLU A 128 1.18 8.21 -22.18
N GLY A 129 0.09 7.44 -22.37
CA GLY A 129 -0.47 6.61 -21.32
C GLY A 129 0.49 5.57 -20.76
N ALA A 130 1.39 5.01 -21.58
CA ALA A 130 2.41 4.06 -21.15
C ALA A 130 3.45 4.72 -20.23
N ALA A 131 4.01 5.86 -20.62
CA ALA A 131 5.01 6.60 -19.84
C ALA A 131 4.43 7.13 -18.52
N ALA A 132 3.19 7.63 -18.53
CA ALA A 132 2.52 8.06 -17.31
C ALA A 132 2.29 6.90 -16.34
N MET A 133 1.93 5.72 -16.86
CA MET A 133 1.73 4.53 -16.02
C MET A 133 3.02 4.05 -15.38
N GLU A 134 4.15 4.13 -16.09
CA GLU A 134 5.48 3.80 -15.54
C GLU A 134 5.80 4.69 -14.34
N VAL A 135 5.68 6.01 -14.48
CA VAL A 135 5.94 6.96 -13.39
C VAL A 135 4.95 6.79 -12.22
N ILE A 136 3.66 6.55 -12.52
CA ILE A 136 2.66 6.27 -11.48
C ILE A 136 3.04 4.99 -10.72
N THR A 137 3.47 3.95 -11.43
CA THR A 137 3.90 2.68 -10.83
C THR A 137 5.09 2.90 -9.91
N ASP A 138 6.09 3.66 -10.34
CA ASP A 138 7.25 4.01 -9.52
C ASP A 138 6.84 4.78 -8.25
N LEU A 139 5.95 5.77 -8.37
CA LEU A 139 5.44 6.53 -7.22
C LEU A 139 4.64 5.64 -6.24
N MET A 140 3.91 4.64 -6.74
CA MET A 140 3.26 3.64 -5.91
C MET A 140 4.27 2.74 -5.20
N MET A 141 5.36 2.33 -5.87
CA MET A 141 6.41 1.51 -5.27
C MET A 141 7.19 2.28 -4.19
N LYS A 142 7.38 3.59 -4.36
CA LYS A 142 7.98 4.47 -3.34
C LYS A 142 7.05 4.75 -2.15
N GLY A 143 5.77 4.38 -2.25
CA GLY A 143 4.78 4.68 -1.21
C GLY A 143 4.35 6.13 -1.18
N GLU A 144 4.44 6.85 -2.30
CA GLU A 144 3.94 8.23 -2.42
C GLU A 144 2.48 8.27 -2.89
N LEU A 145 2.05 7.25 -3.63
CA LEU A 145 0.70 7.10 -4.15
C LEU A 145 0.10 5.73 -3.78
N TYR A 146 -1.23 5.68 -3.65
CA TYR A 146 -1.99 4.44 -3.52
C TYR A 146 -3.26 4.45 -4.37
N GLU A 147 -3.81 3.27 -4.67
CA GLU A 147 -5.00 3.09 -5.49
C GLU A 147 -6.22 2.68 -4.63
N PRO A 148 -6.92 3.62 -3.96
CA PRO A 148 -8.04 3.29 -3.08
C PRO A 148 -9.13 2.44 -3.75
N LYS A 149 -9.36 2.67 -5.05
CA LYS A 149 -10.33 1.98 -5.90
C LYS A 149 -9.74 1.81 -7.29
N LYS A 150 -10.13 0.74 -7.99
CA LYS A 150 -9.62 0.44 -9.33
C LYS A 150 -9.75 1.67 -10.27
N GLY A 151 -8.64 2.11 -10.83
CA GLY A 151 -8.49 3.28 -11.70
C GLY A 151 -8.45 4.63 -10.99
N ILE A 152 -8.42 4.69 -9.66
CA ILE A 152 -8.41 5.92 -8.86
C ILE A 152 -7.16 5.91 -7.97
N ILE A 153 -6.29 6.90 -8.16
CA ILE A 153 -5.04 7.08 -7.39
C ILE A 153 -5.14 8.27 -6.46
N LYS A 154 -4.51 8.17 -5.30
CA LYS A 154 -4.48 9.20 -4.26
C LYS A 154 -3.09 9.26 -3.63
N ARG A 155 -2.71 10.44 -3.11
CA ARG A 155 -1.46 10.60 -2.36
C ARG A 155 -1.55 9.90 -1.00
N ILE A 156 -0.45 9.32 -0.57
CA ILE A 156 -0.24 8.91 0.81
C ILE A 156 0.17 10.20 1.53
N ASP A 157 -0.70 10.71 2.40
CA ASP A 157 -0.53 11.97 3.12
C ASP A 157 0.08 11.71 4.51
#